data_AF-A0A954HEJ6-F1
#
_entry.id   AF-A0A954HEJ6-F1
#
_cell.length_a   1.000
_cell.length_b   1.000
_cell.length_c   1.000
_cell.angle_alpha   90.00
_cell.angle_beta   90.00
_cell.angle_gamma   90.00
#
_symmetry.space_group_name_H-M   'P 1'
#
loop_
_entity.id
_entity.type
_entity.pdbx_description
1 polymer ?
#
loop_
_entity_poly.entity_id
_entity_poly.type
_entity_poly.pdbx_seq_one_letter_code
_entity_poly.pdbx_strand_id
1 'polypeptide(L)'
;MICQDCGIEAPTKYVAFYQNIGVLVMRFTKTVEGNLCKSCIHKNFWSMTLITLCIGWLGMISLVLAPFFVLNNLFRYLGCLSLEAVPPDAATPRLTEEAADRIGPYTQEIVDRLNDDEEFEDVAEDIADKARVSPGQVMLYVRALVAAHRDDDDE
;
A
#
# COMPACT_ATOMS: atom_id res chain seq x y z
N MET A 1 6.31 1.96 6.54
CA MET A 1 5.45 2.54 5.48
C MET A 1 3.95 2.52 5.87
N ILE A 2 3.13 3.37 5.26
CA ILE A 2 1.68 3.43 5.52
C ILE A 2 0.95 2.44 4.60
N CYS A 3 0.12 1.56 5.16
CA CYS A 3 -0.73 0.65 4.39
C CYS A 3 -1.75 1.44 3.54
N GLN A 4 -1.83 1.16 2.25
CA GLN A 4 -2.74 1.84 1.33
C GLN A 4 -4.22 1.44 1.50
N ASP A 5 -4.52 0.33 2.18
CA ASP A 5 -5.89 -0.14 2.45
C ASP A 5 -6.42 0.37 3.81
N CYS A 6 -5.66 0.19 4.90
CA CYS A 6 -6.11 0.59 6.24
C CYS A 6 -5.51 1.91 6.77
N GLY A 7 -4.51 2.48 6.11
CA GLY A 7 -3.86 3.72 6.54
C GLY A 7 -3.00 3.62 7.81
N ILE A 8 -2.80 2.42 8.35
CA ILE A 8 -1.95 2.21 9.54
C ILE A 8 -0.49 2.11 9.11
N GLU A 9 0.40 2.63 9.95
CA GLU A 9 1.84 2.48 9.80
C GLU A 9 2.29 1.08 10.22
N ALA A 10 2.77 0.28 9.27
CA ALA A 10 3.23 -1.09 9.50
C ALA A 10 4.17 -1.53 8.37
N PRO A 11 4.88 -2.66 8.52
CA PRO A 11 5.56 -3.29 7.40
C PRO A 11 4.56 -3.59 6.27
N THR A 12 4.84 -3.06 5.08
CA THR A 12 4.00 -3.26 3.89
C THR A 12 4.76 -3.99 2.80
N LYS A 13 4.03 -4.63 1.90
CA LYS A 13 4.60 -5.20 0.68
C LYS A 13 3.69 -4.92 -0.50
N TYR A 14 4.29 -4.63 -1.65
CA TYR A 14 3.54 -4.49 -2.89
C TYR A 14 2.92 -5.83 -3.29
N VAL A 15 1.60 -5.85 -3.41
CA VAL A 15 0.83 -7.01 -3.87
C VAL A 15 -0.21 -6.57 -4.89
N ALA A 16 -0.61 -7.51 -5.75
CA ALA A 16 -1.72 -7.33 -6.67
C ALA A 16 -2.59 -8.58 -6.66
N PHE A 17 -3.80 -8.47 -6.11
CA PHE A 17 -4.78 -9.54 -6.08
C PHE A 17 -5.86 -9.30 -7.13
N TYR A 18 -6.26 -10.39 -7.76
CA TYR A 18 -7.22 -10.37 -8.85
C TYR A 18 -8.42 -11.24 -8.51
N GLN A 19 -9.59 -10.70 -8.77
CA GLN A 19 -10.86 -11.38 -8.56
C GLN A 19 -11.54 -11.56 -9.91
N ASN A 20 -12.03 -12.77 -10.18
CA ASN A 20 -12.82 -13.07 -11.36
C ASN A 20 -14.20 -13.60 -10.93
N ILE A 21 -15.23 -12.86 -11.32
CA ILE A 21 -16.63 -13.25 -11.12
C ILE A 21 -17.20 -13.62 -12.49
N GLY A 22 -17.43 -14.92 -12.69
CA GLY A 22 -18.18 -15.42 -13.84
C GLY A 22 -19.66 -15.41 -13.53
N VAL A 23 -20.45 -14.75 -14.35
CA VAL A 23 -21.90 -14.95 -14.44
C VAL A 23 -22.12 -15.58 -15.82
N LEU A 24 -23.02 -16.56 -15.96
CA LEU A 24 -23.26 -17.40 -17.16
C LEU A 24 -22.76 -16.87 -18.53
N VAL A 25 -22.99 -15.59 -18.88
CA VAL A 25 -22.54 -14.96 -20.14
C VAL A 25 -21.62 -13.75 -19.94
N MET A 26 -21.48 -13.20 -18.73
CA MET A 26 -20.74 -11.97 -18.43
C MET A 26 -19.65 -12.18 -17.39
N ARG A 27 -18.59 -11.37 -17.46
CA ARG A 27 -17.45 -11.46 -16.52
C ARG A 27 -17.19 -10.10 -15.89
N PHE A 28 -17.06 -10.09 -14.58
CA PHE A 28 -16.58 -8.93 -13.83
C PHE A 28 -15.22 -9.24 -13.21
N THR A 29 -14.29 -8.31 -13.38
CA THR A 29 -12.99 -8.38 -12.73
C THR A 29 -12.81 -7.22 -11.78
N LYS A 30 -12.24 -7.53 -10.62
CA LYS A 30 -11.79 -6.54 -9.65
C LYS A 30 -10.32 -6.81 -9.37
N THR A 31 -9.55 -5.74 -9.25
CA THR A 31 -8.14 -5.78 -8.87
C THR A 31 -7.96 -4.94 -7.62
N VAL A 32 -7.15 -5.43 -6.69
CA VAL A 32 -6.60 -4.63 -5.58
C VAL A 32 -5.10 -4.74 -5.68
N GLU A 33 -4.44 -3.60 -5.88
CA GLU A 33 -3.00 -3.50 -5.98
C GLU A 33 -2.48 -2.37 -5.11
N GLY A 34 -1.30 -2.58 -4.51
CA GLY A 34 -0.68 -1.58 -3.65
C GLY A 34 0.22 -2.15 -2.56
N ASN A 35 0.81 -1.24 -1.79
CA ASN A 35 1.59 -1.52 -0.60
C ASN A 35 0.65 -1.78 0.59
N LEU A 36 0.45 -3.06 0.92
CA LEU A 36 -0.50 -3.50 1.93
C LEU A 36 0.21 -4.13 3.13
N CYS A 37 -0.35 -3.94 4.33
CA CYS A 37 0.12 -4.61 5.54
C CYS A 37 -0.34 -6.07 5.59
N LYS A 38 0.31 -6.92 6.40
CA LYS A 38 0.00 -8.36 6.50
C LYS A 38 -1.48 -8.67 6.74
N SER A 39 -2.14 -7.90 7.61
CA SER A 39 -3.56 -8.06 7.92
C SER A 39 -4.45 -7.76 6.71
N CYS A 40 -4.19 -6.65 6.01
CA CYS A 40 -4.90 -6.28 4.78
C CYS A 40 -4.64 -7.28 3.65
N ILE A 41 -3.40 -7.75 3.49
CA ILE A 41 -3.04 -8.80 2.52
C ILE A 41 -3.88 -10.05 2.78
N HIS A 42 -3.92 -10.53 4.02
CA HIS A 42 -4.67 -11.73 4.38
C HIS A 42 -6.18 -11.58 4.11
N LYS A 43 -6.76 -10.45 4.51
CA LYS A 43 -8.18 -10.13 4.28
C LYS A 43 -8.51 -10.11 2.78
N ASN A 44 -7.73 -9.37 1.98
CA ASN A 44 -7.96 -9.22 0.54
C ASN A 44 -7.75 -10.54 -0.21
N PHE A 45 -6.70 -11.30 0.15
CA PHE A 45 -6.45 -12.63 -0.40
C PHE A 45 -7.65 -13.55 -0.21
N TRP A 46 -8.14 -13.71 1.02
CA TRP A 46 -9.27 -14.60 1.29
C TRP A 46 -10.55 -14.11 0.64
N SER A 47 -10.85 -12.82 0.71
CA SER A 47 -12.06 -12.27 0.09
C SER A 47 -12.07 -12.53 -1.42
N MET A 48 -10.99 -12.18 -2.13
CA MET A 48 -10.94 -12.30 -3.59
C MET A 48 -10.80 -13.74 -4.06
N THR A 49 -9.97 -14.53 -3.38
CA THR A 49 -9.72 -15.92 -3.76
C THR A 49 -10.93 -16.78 -3.47
N LEU A 50 -11.61 -16.60 -2.33
CA LEU A 50 -12.84 -17.34 -2.00
C LEU A 50 -13.96 -16.97 -2.96
N ILE A 51 -14.16 -15.69 -3.28
CA ILE A 51 -15.16 -15.30 -4.29
C ILE A 51 -14.84 -15.90 -5.66
N THR A 52 -13.58 -15.86 -6.09
CA THR A 52 -13.15 -16.48 -7.36
C THR A 52 -13.33 -18.00 -7.34
N LEU A 53 -13.10 -18.65 -6.20
CA LEU A 53 -13.30 -20.10 -6.02
C LEU A 53 -14.78 -20.51 -5.95
N CYS A 54 -15.68 -19.66 -5.47
CA CYS A 54 -17.10 -20.01 -5.34
C CYS A 54 -17.90 -19.61 -6.59
N ILE A 55 -17.60 -18.44 -7.16
CA ILE A 55 -18.44 -17.79 -8.20
C ILE A 55 -17.69 -17.69 -9.52
N GLY A 56 -16.36 -17.77 -9.52
CA GLY A 56 -15.54 -17.68 -10.74
C GLY A 56 -15.77 -18.83 -11.73
N TRP A 57 -16.47 -19.90 -11.38
CA TRP A 57 -16.65 -21.09 -12.25
C TRP A 57 -17.97 -21.11 -13.01
N LEU A 58 -18.89 -20.16 -12.77
CA LEU A 58 -20.25 -20.23 -13.32
C LEU A 58 -20.36 -19.91 -14.83
N GLY A 59 -19.25 -19.55 -15.48
CA GLY A 59 -19.17 -19.33 -16.93
C GLY A 59 -18.15 -20.26 -17.58
N MET A 60 -18.42 -20.74 -18.80
CA MET A 60 -17.55 -21.66 -19.55
C MET A 60 -16.11 -21.15 -19.70
N ILE A 61 -15.94 -19.86 -20.04
CA ILE A 61 -14.61 -19.23 -20.17
C ILE A 61 -13.93 -19.12 -18.80
N SER A 62 -14.71 -18.85 -17.76
CA SER A 62 -14.20 -18.66 -16.41
C SER A 62 -13.73 -19.97 -15.77
N LEU A 63 -14.19 -21.14 -16.24
CA LEU A 63 -13.71 -22.45 -15.81
C LEU A 63 -12.21 -22.68 -16.08
N VAL A 64 -11.68 -22.03 -17.13
CA VAL A 64 -10.24 -22.08 -17.46
C VAL A 64 -9.47 -20.94 -16.82
N LEU A 65 -10.05 -19.74 -16.70
CA LEU A 65 -9.36 -18.57 -16.15
C LEU A 65 -9.32 -18.52 -14.62
N ALA A 66 -10.38 -18.96 -13.93
CA ALA A 66 -10.43 -19.01 -12.48
C ALA A 66 -9.23 -19.73 -11.83
N PRO A 67 -8.75 -20.90 -12.30
CA PRO A 67 -7.57 -21.54 -11.70
C PRO A 67 -6.31 -20.70 -11.86
N PHE A 68 -6.11 -19.99 -12.99
CA PHE A 68 -4.95 -19.09 -13.13
C PHE A 68 -5.00 -17.92 -12.14
N PHE A 69 -6.17 -17.31 -11.95
CA PHE A 69 -6.33 -16.24 -10.97
C PHE A 69 -6.08 -16.72 -9.53
N VAL A 70 -6.61 -17.90 -9.18
CA VAL A 70 -6.38 -18.52 -7.87
C VAL A 70 -4.90 -18.82 -7.64
N LEU A 71 -4.22 -19.42 -8.62
CA LEU A 71 -2.79 -19.71 -8.54
C LEU A 71 -1.96 -18.43 -8.41
N ASN A 72 -2.23 -17.40 -9.21
CA ASN A 72 -1.53 -16.12 -9.13
C ASN A 72 -1.71 -15.46 -7.75
N ASN A 73 -2.95 -15.41 -7.23
CA ASN A 73 -3.20 -14.89 -5.89
C ASN A 73 -2.47 -15.72 -4.83
N LEU A 74 -2.43 -17.05 -4.97
CA LEU A 74 -1.74 -17.93 -4.04
C LEU A 74 -0.23 -17.69 -4.02
N PHE A 75 0.43 -17.63 -5.19
CA PHE A 75 1.87 -17.34 -5.25
C PHE A 75 2.22 -15.99 -4.62
N ARG A 76 1.41 -14.95 -4.89
CA ARG A 76 1.59 -13.62 -4.29
C ARG A 76 1.38 -13.64 -2.79
N TYR A 77 0.36 -14.36 -2.31
CA TYR A 77 0.10 -14.51 -0.88
C TYR A 77 1.23 -15.25 -0.17
N LEU A 78 1.74 -16.35 -0.73
CA LEU A 78 2.88 -17.09 -0.19
C LEU A 78 4.13 -16.22 -0.07
N GLY A 79 4.40 -15.39 -1.07
CA GLY A 79 5.50 -14.42 -1.04
C GLY A 79 5.37 -13.33 0.03
N CYS A 80 4.20 -13.17 0.65
CA CYS A 80 3.95 -12.19 1.72
C CYS A 80 3.94 -12.80 3.12
N LEU A 81 4.02 -14.13 3.25
CA LEU A 81 4.01 -14.79 4.56
C LEU A 81 5.21 -14.40 5.43
N SER A 82 6.32 -14.03 4.78
CA SER A 82 7.55 -13.55 5.43
C SER A 82 7.44 -12.15 6.03
N LEU A 83 6.39 -11.39 5.72
CA LEU A 83 6.20 -10.03 6.23
C LEU A 83 5.95 -10.07 7.75
N GLU A 84 6.53 -9.15 8.51
CA GLU A 84 6.22 -8.98 9.93
C GLU A 84 4.72 -8.76 10.18
N ALA A 85 4.26 -9.16 11.37
CA ALA A 85 2.91 -8.87 11.82
C ALA A 85 2.74 -7.38 12.12
N VAL A 86 1.52 -6.89 11.96
CA VAL A 86 1.17 -5.51 12.33
C VAL A 86 1.27 -5.39 13.87
N PRO A 87 2.02 -4.41 14.41
CA PRO A 87 2.08 -4.18 15.84
C PRO A 87 0.68 -3.88 16.42
N PRO A 88 0.35 -4.35 17.63
CA PRO A 88 -0.98 -4.16 18.23
C PRO A 88 -1.28 -2.71 18.59
N ASP A 89 -0.25 -1.89 18.77
CA ASP A 89 -0.27 -0.45 19.04
C ASP A 89 -0.16 0.41 17.78
N ALA A 90 -0.13 -0.20 16.60
CA ALA A 90 -0.02 0.52 15.34
C ALA A 90 -1.27 1.39 15.09
N ALA A 91 -1.05 2.68 14.88
CA ALA A 91 -2.08 3.66 14.61
C ALA A 91 -1.88 4.32 13.24
N THR A 92 -2.93 4.99 12.75
CA THR A 92 -2.81 5.88 11.59
C THR A 92 -1.93 7.07 12.00
N PRO A 93 -0.81 7.32 11.31
CA PRO A 93 0.04 8.46 11.63
C PRO A 93 -0.72 9.76 11.38
N ARG A 94 -0.44 10.76 12.22
CA ARG A 94 -0.98 12.11 12.07
C ARG A 94 0.19 13.09 12.05
N LEU A 95 0.15 14.03 11.11
CA LEU A 95 1.11 15.12 11.07
C LEU A 95 0.73 16.13 12.16
N THR A 96 1.46 16.11 13.26
CA THR A 96 1.33 17.12 14.32
C THR A 96 2.24 18.31 14.00
N GLU A 97 1.91 19.49 14.55
CA GLU A 97 2.74 20.69 14.41
C GLU A 97 4.17 20.44 14.91
N GLU A 98 4.32 19.79 16.06
CA GLU A 98 5.62 19.39 16.60
C GLU A 98 6.41 18.46 15.66
N ALA A 99 5.73 17.54 14.96
CA ALA A 99 6.40 16.69 13.98
C ALA A 99 6.83 17.48 12.75
N ALA A 100 5.99 18.39 12.26
CA ALA A 100 6.33 19.27 11.14
C ALA A 100 7.53 20.17 11.47
N ASP A 101 7.60 20.72 12.69
CA ASP A 101 8.72 21.54 13.14
C ASP A 101 10.04 20.74 13.23
N ARG A 102 9.96 19.46 13.62
CA ARG A 102 11.14 18.56 13.65
C ARG A 102 11.59 18.12 12.27
N ILE A 103 10.67 17.98 11.32
CA ILE A 103 10.98 17.56 9.94
C ILE A 103 11.48 18.74 9.10
N GLY A 104 10.94 19.94 9.31
CA GLY A 104 11.22 21.13 8.50
C GLY A 104 12.70 21.45 8.21
N PRO A 105 13.63 21.30 9.18
CA PRO A 105 15.06 21.50 8.93
C PRO A 105 15.66 20.56 7.88
N TYR A 106 15.05 19.40 7.65
CA TYR A 106 15.51 18.37 6.71
C TYR A 106 14.83 18.47 5.33
N THR A 107 13.97 19.47 5.09
CA THR A 107 13.18 19.56 3.84
C THR A 107 14.04 19.60 2.58
N GLN A 108 15.13 20.37 2.59
CA GLN A 108 16.04 20.41 1.43
C GLN A 108 16.73 19.07 1.19
N GLU A 109 17.18 18.40 2.25
CA GLU A 109 17.77 17.06 2.16
C GLU A 109 16.79 16.03 1.58
N ILE A 110 15.52 16.08 1.99
CA ILE A 110 14.47 15.22 1.42
C ILE A 110 14.32 15.48 -0.08
N VAL A 111 14.21 16.74 -0.48
CA VAL A 111 14.01 17.12 -1.89
C VAL A 111 15.20 16.70 -2.73
N ASP A 112 16.43 16.96 -2.28
CA ASP A 112 17.65 16.59 -2.99
C ASP A 112 17.74 15.07 -3.21
N ARG A 113 17.52 14.27 -2.15
CA ARG A 113 17.59 12.80 -2.25
C ARG A 113 16.50 12.21 -3.15
N LEU A 114 15.29 12.76 -3.10
CA LEU A 114 14.21 12.31 -3.99
C LEU A 114 14.46 12.71 -5.45
N ASN A 115 15.14 13.83 -5.70
CA ASN A 115 15.57 14.23 -7.04
C ASN A 115 16.72 13.35 -7.57
N ASP A 116 17.50 12.76 -6.68
CA ASP A 116 18.56 11.78 -7.00
C ASP A 116 18.01 10.35 -7.24
N ASP A 117 16.69 10.20 -7.44
CA ASP A 117 15.98 8.92 -7.67
C ASP A 117 16.14 7.90 -6.51
N GLU A 118 16.41 8.35 -5.28
CA GLU A 118 16.43 7.47 -4.12
C GLU A 118 15.02 6.99 -3.75
N GLU A 119 14.89 5.74 -3.30
CA GLU A 119 13.58 5.20 -2.91
C GLU A 119 13.01 6.00 -1.75
N PHE A 120 11.78 6.49 -1.92
CA PHE A 120 11.10 7.31 -0.91
C PHE A 120 11.03 6.63 0.47
N GLU A 121 10.95 5.31 0.51
CA GLU A 121 10.92 4.53 1.75
C GLU A 121 12.22 4.70 2.55
N ASP A 122 13.37 4.60 1.89
CA ASP A 122 14.69 4.75 2.51
C ASP A 122 14.93 6.19 3.01
N VAL A 123 14.51 7.19 2.22
CA VAL A 123 14.58 8.61 2.62
C VAL A 123 13.68 8.86 3.84
N ALA A 124 12.46 8.33 3.83
CA ALA A 124 11.52 8.53 4.92
C ALA A 124 12.00 7.88 6.22
N GLU A 125 12.62 6.71 6.17
CA GLU A 125 13.18 6.02 7.34
C GLU A 125 14.37 6.79 7.95
N ASP A 126 15.34 7.19 7.13
CA ASP A 126 16.52 7.92 7.62
C ASP A 126 16.16 9.30 8.22
N ILE A 127 15.26 10.04 7.56
CA ILE A 127 14.81 11.34 8.09
C ILE A 127 13.97 11.15 9.36
N ALA A 128 13.14 10.11 9.42
CA ALA A 128 12.36 9.82 10.61
C ALA A 128 13.25 9.57 11.84
N ASP A 129 14.34 8.81 11.65
CA ASP A 129 15.33 8.56 12.69
C ASP A 129 16.05 9.85 13.13
N LYS A 130 16.47 10.70 12.18
CA LYS A 130 17.11 12.00 12.46
C LYS A 130 16.19 12.98 13.19
N ALA A 131 14.94 13.08 12.76
CA ALA A 131 13.94 13.99 13.32
C ALA A 131 13.22 13.41 14.56
N ARG A 132 13.44 12.14 14.90
CA ARG A 132 12.72 11.41 15.97
C ARG A 132 11.21 11.50 15.82
N VAL A 133 10.73 11.17 14.63
CA VAL A 133 9.32 11.10 14.22
C VAL A 133 9.07 9.74 13.57
N SER A 134 7.82 9.42 13.22
CA SER A 134 7.58 8.19 12.45
C SER A 134 7.77 8.40 10.94
N PRO A 135 8.24 7.40 10.17
CA PRO A 135 8.30 7.48 8.70
C PRO A 135 6.96 7.88 8.07
N GLY A 136 5.84 7.45 8.65
CA GLY A 136 4.51 7.88 8.26
C GLY A 136 4.28 9.39 8.38
N GLN A 137 4.83 10.04 9.40
CA GLN A 137 4.75 11.50 9.54
C GLN A 137 5.59 12.22 8.48
N VAL A 138 6.78 11.70 8.14
CA VAL A 138 7.59 12.25 7.03
C VAL A 138 6.83 12.18 5.71
N MET A 139 6.16 11.07 5.43
CA MET A 139 5.31 10.93 4.24
C MET A 139 4.15 11.91 4.20
N LEU A 140 3.48 12.14 5.33
CA LEU A 140 2.41 13.13 5.42
C LEU A 140 2.94 14.55 5.21
N TYR A 141 4.12 14.86 5.74
CA TYR A 141 4.79 16.14 5.54
C TYR A 141 5.12 16.37 4.06
N VAL A 142 5.73 15.40 3.38
CA VAL A 142 6.06 15.52 1.95
C VAL A 142 4.81 15.67 1.09
N ARG A 143 3.73 14.94 1.39
CA ARG A 143 2.44 15.13 0.69
C ARG A 143 1.88 16.54 0.89
N ALA A 144 1.97 17.09 2.11
CA ALA A 144 1.53 18.45 2.39
C ALA A 144 2.39 19.49 1.63
N LEU A 145 3.71 19.27 1.58
CA LEU A 145 4.65 20.12 0.84
C LEU A 145 4.33 20.16 -0.67
N VAL A 146 4.09 18.99 -1.27
CA VAL A 146 3.73 18.86 -2.71
C VAL A 146 2.37 19.48 -2.99
N ALA A 147 1.40 19.33 -2.08
CA ALA A 147 0.09 19.96 -2.23
C ALA A 147 0.21 21.49 -2.22
N ALA A 148 0.99 22.06 -1.30
CA ALA A 148 1.21 23.50 -1.22
C ALA A 148 1.89 24.07 -2.49
N HIS A 149 2.88 23.39 -3.05
CA HIS A 149 3.56 23.85 -4.28
C HIS A 149 2.66 23.83 -5.51
N ARG A 150 1.68 22.91 -5.57
CA ARG A 150 0.73 22.86 -6.69
C ARG A 150 -0.22 24.05 -6.69
N ASP A 151 -0.63 24.51 -5.51
CA ASP A 151 -1.56 25.63 -5.39
C ASP A 151 -0.88 26.96 -5.83
N ASP A 152 0.45 27.08 -5.67
CA ASP A 152 1.22 28.26 -6.11
C ASP A 152 1.43 28.34 -7.63
N ASP A 153 1.37 27.21 -8.36
CA ASP A 153 1.54 27.16 -9.83
C ASP A 153 0.24 27.51 -10.61
N ASP A 154 -0.92 27.47 -9.94
CA ASP A 154 -2.25 27.68 -10.53
C ASP A 154 -2.76 29.14 -10.43
N GLU A 155 -2.04 30.04 -9.74
CA GLU A 155 -2.31 31.50 -9.63
C GLU A 155 -1.52 32.37 -10.63
#